data_AF-A0A210PUG3-F1
#
_entry.id   AF-A0A210PUG3-F1
#
_cell.length_a   1.000
_cell.length_b   1.000
_cell.length_c   1.000
_cell.angle_alpha   90.00
_cell.angle_beta   90.00
_cell.angle_gamma   90.00
#
_symmetry.space_group_name_H-M   'P 1'
#
loop_
_entity.id
_entity.type
_entity.pdbx_description
1 polymer ?
#
loop_
_entity_poly.entity_id
_entity_poly.type
_entity_poly.pdbx_seq_one_letter_code
_entity_poly.pdbx_strand_id
1 'polypeptide(L)'
;MYDQWEGVLFFGFGSAGNDLLFSNGTARVSYDLVNAKTFVSFEIYQRSASSPVSRTSAVFISHFKTGVKYTISTKNRTCEKGSLSTTNMTTYCASEFHDSGGHPRGRIGGSMAVTNVDILEETIYSTIYQDASNCMPLFAWGLLRAPGLGIAAGADFLDLEEGIRDPSVFTPPSYCPEQMSGKEDDSWFLGLSSLFNKKTALSSQSSSPFF
;
A
#
# COMPACT_ATOMS: atom_id res chain seq x y z
N MET A 1 13.45 15.06 1.26
CA MET A 1 12.38 14.10 1.62
C MET A 1 11.11 14.61 1.02
N TYR A 2 10.44 13.83 0.18
CA TYR A 2 9.21 14.27 -0.48
C TYR A 2 7.99 13.80 0.34
N ASP A 3 7.39 14.75 1.06
CA ASP A 3 6.13 14.51 1.78
C ASP A 3 4.92 14.43 0.84
N GLN A 4 5.11 14.82 -0.41
CA GLN A 4 4.11 14.79 -1.46
C GLN A 4 4.75 14.29 -2.75
N TRP A 5 4.13 13.32 -3.41
CA TRP A 5 4.59 12.82 -4.70
C TRP A 5 3.48 12.11 -5.46
N GLU A 6 3.66 12.02 -6.78
CA GLU A 6 2.83 11.23 -7.69
C GLU A 6 3.70 10.26 -8.49
N GLY A 7 3.11 9.17 -8.96
CA GLY A 7 3.83 8.24 -9.83
C GLY A 7 3.00 7.03 -10.25
N VAL A 8 3.70 6.06 -10.82
CA VAL A 8 3.13 4.81 -11.32
C VAL A 8 3.75 3.64 -10.58
N LEU A 9 2.92 2.67 -10.17
CA LEU A 9 3.37 1.39 -9.67
C LEU A 9 3.16 0.33 -10.74
N PHE A 10 4.16 -0.50 -10.97
CA PHE A 10 3.94 -1.82 -11.55
C PHE A 10 3.94 -2.82 -10.40
N PHE A 11 2.84 -3.51 -10.18
CA PHE A 11 2.70 -4.40 -9.02
C PHE A 11 2.29 -5.81 -9.42
N GLY A 12 2.63 -6.75 -8.56
CA GLY A 12 2.19 -8.13 -8.65
C GLY A 12 1.92 -8.69 -7.26
N PHE A 13 0.94 -9.57 -7.15
CA PHE A 13 0.76 -10.40 -5.97
C PHE A 13 0.39 -11.82 -6.36
N GLY A 14 0.87 -12.77 -5.57
CA GLY A 14 0.51 -14.17 -5.64
C GLY A 14 -0.07 -14.61 -4.32
N SER A 15 -1.11 -15.43 -4.35
CA SER A 15 -1.58 -16.15 -3.16
C SER A 15 -1.60 -17.65 -3.42
N ALA A 16 -1.07 -18.41 -2.48
CA ALA A 16 -1.12 -19.85 -2.43
C ALA A 16 -1.98 -20.27 -1.23
N GLY A 17 -3.17 -20.81 -1.52
CA GLY A 17 -4.08 -21.41 -0.56
C GLY A 17 -4.75 -22.62 -1.20
N ASN A 18 -6.09 -22.64 -1.23
CA ASN A 18 -6.86 -23.68 -1.94
C ASN A 18 -6.72 -23.61 -3.47
N ASP A 19 -6.31 -22.46 -4.00
CA ASP A 19 -5.97 -22.24 -5.41
C ASP A 19 -4.74 -21.35 -5.50
N LEU A 20 -4.05 -21.42 -6.62
CA LEU A 20 -2.91 -20.58 -6.95
C LEU A 20 -3.41 -19.40 -7.78
N LEU A 21 -3.37 -18.21 -7.19
CA LEU A 21 -3.83 -16.98 -7.82
C LEU A 21 -2.66 -16.03 -7.99
N PHE A 22 -2.50 -15.51 -9.21
CA PHE A 22 -1.54 -14.48 -9.55
C PHE A 22 -2.26 -13.29 -10.12
N SER A 23 -1.89 -12.12 -9.66
CA SER A 23 -2.37 -10.88 -10.24
C SER A 23 -1.21 -9.94 -10.47
N ASN A 24 -1.28 -9.19 -11.55
CA ASN A 24 -0.34 -8.13 -11.86
C ASN A 24 -1.08 -6.95 -12.47
N GLY A 25 -0.51 -5.77 -12.34
CA GLY A 25 -1.19 -4.57 -12.78
C GLY A 25 -0.32 -3.34 -12.74
N THR A 26 -0.93 -2.25 -13.17
CA THR A 26 -0.37 -0.92 -13.00
C THR A 26 -1.31 -0.08 -12.16
N ALA A 27 -0.74 0.76 -11.30
CA ALA A 27 -1.49 1.72 -10.51
C ALA A 27 -0.91 3.12 -10.68
N ARG A 28 -1.77 4.12 -10.76
CA ARG A 28 -1.37 5.52 -10.54
C ARG A 28 -1.56 5.83 -9.07
N VAL A 29 -0.58 6.49 -8.46
CA VAL A 29 -0.58 6.81 -7.05
C VAL A 29 -0.32 8.30 -6.87
N SER A 30 -1.11 8.93 -6.01
CA SER A 30 -0.82 10.25 -5.46
C SER A 30 -0.76 10.10 -3.94
N TYR A 31 0.38 10.48 -3.35
CA TYR A 31 0.67 10.35 -1.93
C TYR A 31 0.89 11.74 -1.34
N ASP A 32 0.05 12.13 -0.37
CA ASP A 32 0.08 13.45 0.26
C ASP A 32 0.14 13.29 1.79
N LEU A 33 1.35 13.20 2.34
CA LEU A 33 1.57 13.06 3.78
C LEU A 33 1.15 14.31 4.55
N VAL A 34 1.32 15.50 3.97
CA VAL A 34 0.96 16.79 4.58
C VAL A 34 -0.53 16.83 4.93
N ASN A 35 -1.37 16.38 4.00
CA ASN A 35 -2.82 16.29 4.22
C ASN A 35 -3.29 14.92 4.72
N ALA A 36 -2.38 13.96 4.84
CA ALA A 36 -2.62 12.56 5.16
C ALA A 36 -3.69 11.92 4.25
N LYS A 37 -3.44 11.98 2.94
CA LYS A 37 -4.32 11.45 1.89
C LYS A 37 -3.55 10.56 0.92
N THR A 38 -4.22 9.52 0.43
CA THR A 38 -3.72 8.73 -0.69
C THR A 38 -4.80 8.54 -1.74
N PHE A 39 -4.36 8.47 -2.99
CA PHE A 39 -5.15 8.10 -4.14
C PHE A 39 -4.42 6.96 -4.84
N VAL A 40 -5.13 5.88 -5.17
CA VAL A 40 -4.60 4.76 -5.94
C VAL A 40 -5.63 4.35 -6.98
N SER A 41 -5.33 4.57 -8.25
CA SER A 41 -6.14 4.09 -9.37
C SER A 41 -5.42 2.96 -10.06
N PHE A 42 -5.95 1.74 -10.00
CA PHE A 42 -5.29 0.57 -10.55
C PHE A 42 -6.11 -0.13 -11.62
N GLU A 43 -5.37 -0.80 -12.48
CA GLU A 43 -5.87 -1.79 -13.40
C GLU A 43 -5.10 -3.09 -13.14
N ILE A 44 -5.84 -4.14 -12.85
CA ILE A 44 -5.29 -5.44 -12.48
C ILE A 44 -5.77 -6.52 -13.46
N TYR A 45 -4.82 -7.37 -13.83
CA TYR A 45 -5.03 -8.62 -14.51
C TYR A 45 -4.86 -9.74 -13.49
N GLN A 46 -5.89 -10.55 -13.34
CA GLN A 46 -5.89 -11.67 -12.40
C GLN A 46 -6.01 -12.98 -13.18
N ARG A 47 -5.21 -13.95 -12.78
CA ARG A 47 -5.21 -15.31 -13.29
C ARG A 47 -5.23 -16.28 -12.11
N SER A 48 -6.14 -17.24 -12.14
CA SER A 48 -6.13 -18.37 -11.23
C SER A 48 -5.95 -19.67 -12.03
N ALA A 49 -5.48 -20.73 -11.39
CA ALA A 49 -5.39 -22.03 -12.06
C ALA A 49 -6.77 -22.64 -12.34
N SER A 50 -7.77 -22.33 -11.50
CA SER A 50 -9.13 -22.87 -11.59
C SER A 50 -10.13 -22.01 -12.36
N SER A 51 -9.78 -20.76 -12.69
CA SER A 51 -10.70 -19.78 -13.28
C SER A 51 -10.08 -19.00 -14.46
N PRO A 52 -10.89 -18.54 -15.42
CA PRO A 52 -10.40 -17.75 -16.54
C PRO A 52 -9.82 -16.41 -16.09
N VAL A 53 -8.96 -15.84 -16.95
CA VAL A 53 -8.34 -14.54 -16.72
C VAL A 53 -9.42 -13.45 -16.61
N SER A 54 -9.29 -12.58 -15.61
CA SER A 54 -10.17 -11.43 -15.42
C SER A 54 -9.36 -10.13 -15.37
N ARG A 55 -10.00 -9.05 -15.80
CA ARG A 55 -9.45 -7.69 -15.73
C ARG A 55 -10.39 -6.83 -14.91
N THR A 56 -9.84 -6.18 -13.90
CA THR A 56 -10.58 -5.31 -12.98
C THR A 56 -9.89 -3.96 -12.89
N SER A 57 -10.67 -2.90 -12.78
CA SER A 57 -10.15 -1.58 -12.47
C SER A 57 -10.92 -0.99 -11.29
N ALA A 58 -10.20 -0.32 -10.40
CA ALA A 58 -10.81 0.39 -9.29
C ALA A 58 -9.95 1.58 -8.86
N VAL A 59 -10.57 2.47 -8.12
CA VAL A 59 -9.93 3.62 -7.50
C VAL A 59 -10.14 3.54 -6.00
N PHE A 60 -9.07 3.74 -5.25
CA PHE A 60 -9.08 3.90 -3.80
C PHE A 60 -8.69 5.33 -3.44
N ILE A 61 -9.50 5.97 -2.60
CA ILE A 61 -9.18 7.27 -2.00
C ILE A 61 -9.21 7.09 -0.50
N SER A 62 -8.12 7.39 0.19
CA SER A 62 -8.03 7.29 1.66
C SER A 62 -7.75 8.66 2.26
N HIS A 63 -8.55 9.05 3.25
CA HIS A 63 -8.38 10.26 4.05
C HIS A 63 -8.10 9.84 5.49
N PHE A 64 -6.83 9.78 5.86
CA PHE A 64 -6.40 9.23 7.15
C PHE A 64 -6.80 10.11 8.34
N LYS A 65 -6.74 11.45 8.18
CA LYS A 65 -7.20 12.40 9.22
C LYS A 65 -8.65 12.20 9.64
N THR A 66 -9.52 11.81 8.69
CA THR A 66 -10.94 11.55 8.96
C THR A 66 -11.24 10.06 9.16
N GLY A 67 -10.25 9.17 8.99
CA GLY A 67 -10.44 7.72 9.07
C GLY A 67 -11.40 7.16 8.01
N VAL A 68 -11.47 7.78 6.82
CA VAL A 68 -12.41 7.40 5.76
C VAL A 68 -11.66 6.85 4.56
N LYS A 69 -12.21 5.81 3.94
CA LYS A 69 -11.79 5.33 2.62
C LYS A 69 -12.96 5.22 1.65
N TYR A 70 -12.66 5.35 0.36
CA TYR A 70 -13.59 5.16 -0.74
C TYR A 70 -13.05 4.10 -1.68
N THR A 71 -13.87 3.12 -2.01
CA THR A 71 -13.62 2.11 -3.05
C THR A 71 -14.56 2.39 -4.21
N ILE A 72 -14.01 2.73 -5.37
CA ILE A 72 -14.79 3.21 -6.52
C ILE A 72 -14.54 2.27 -7.71
N SER A 73 -15.62 1.69 -8.24
CA SER A 73 -15.59 1.01 -9.54
C SER A 73 -15.98 2.02 -10.62
N THR A 74 -14.99 2.46 -11.40
CA THR A 74 -15.22 3.42 -12.49
C THR A 74 -16.09 2.83 -13.60
N LYS A 75 -16.00 1.52 -13.84
CA LYS A 75 -16.78 0.80 -14.85
C LYS A 75 -18.28 0.75 -14.51
N ASN A 76 -18.60 0.46 -13.26
CA ASN A 76 -19.98 0.25 -12.83
C ASN A 76 -20.60 1.49 -12.16
N ARG A 77 -19.84 2.58 -12.03
CA ARG A 77 -20.22 3.78 -11.27
C ARG A 77 -20.72 3.45 -9.86
N THR A 78 -20.11 2.45 -9.24
CA THR A 78 -20.39 2.10 -7.84
C THR A 78 -19.30 2.69 -6.96
N CYS A 79 -19.69 3.12 -5.77
CA CYS A 79 -18.77 3.65 -4.78
C CYS A 79 -19.21 3.17 -3.40
N GLU A 80 -18.24 2.67 -2.63
CA GLU A 80 -18.42 2.27 -1.25
C GLU A 80 -17.56 3.17 -0.37
N LYS A 81 -18.17 3.73 0.67
CA LYS A 81 -17.49 4.51 1.70
C LYS A 81 -17.31 3.62 2.93
N GLY A 82 -16.08 3.46 3.40
CA GLY A 82 -15.74 2.66 4.57
C GLY A 82 -14.91 3.44 5.59
N SER A 83 -14.68 2.83 6.74
CA SER A 83 -13.69 3.29 7.71
C SER A 83 -12.29 2.77 7.36
N LEU A 84 -11.26 3.53 7.73
CA LEU A 84 -9.90 3.03 7.80
C LEU A 84 -9.68 2.37 9.16
N SER A 85 -8.96 1.25 9.18
CA SER A 85 -8.53 0.59 10.41
C SER A 85 -7.54 1.42 11.24
N THR A 86 -6.89 2.40 10.61
CA THR A 86 -5.94 3.31 11.25
C THR A 86 -6.09 4.73 10.70
N THR A 87 -5.92 5.71 11.58
CA THR A 87 -5.83 7.14 11.22
C THR A 87 -4.39 7.59 10.98
N ASN A 88 -3.41 6.70 11.19
CA ASN A 88 -2.00 6.96 10.92
C ASN A 88 -1.65 6.51 9.51
N MET A 89 -1.20 7.47 8.69
CA MET A 89 -0.70 7.20 7.34
C MET A 89 0.72 6.64 7.41
N THR A 90 1.00 5.62 6.61
CA THR A 90 2.35 5.06 6.46
C THR A 90 3.29 6.13 5.92
N THR A 91 4.41 6.36 6.60
CA THR A 91 5.51 7.18 6.09
C THR A 91 6.48 6.28 5.32
N TYR A 92 6.69 6.56 4.04
CA TYR A 92 7.63 5.76 3.24
C TYR A 92 9.09 6.05 3.59
N CYS A 93 9.44 7.22 4.15
CA CYS A 93 10.82 7.47 4.54
C CYS A 93 11.15 6.78 5.87
N ALA A 94 12.21 5.98 5.87
CA ALA A 94 12.74 5.35 7.07
C ALA A 94 14.01 6.10 7.52
N SER A 95 13.91 7.41 7.75
CA SER A 95 15.04 8.26 8.14
C SER A 95 15.74 7.78 9.42
N GLU A 96 15.03 7.07 10.30
CA GLU A 96 15.59 6.43 11.49
C GLU A 96 16.66 5.35 11.16
N PHE A 97 16.68 4.83 9.93
CA PHE A 97 17.68 3.87 9.43
C PHE A 97 18.81 4.53 8.63
N HIS A 98 18.74 5.84 8.37
CA HIS A 98 19.84 6.58 7.72
C HIS A 98 21.03 6.81 8.65
N ASP A 99 20.80 6.89 9.96
CA ASP A 99 21.81 7.24 10.96
C ASP A 99 22.59 6.02 11.52
N SER A 100 22.15 4.79 11.22
CA SER A 100 22.91 3.58 11.55
C SER A 100 24.02 3.35 10.52
N GLY A 101 25.14 4.07 10.68
CA GLY A 101 26.31 4.10 9.80
C GLY A 101 27.06 2.78 9.59
N GLY A 102 26.40 1.73 9.08
CA GLY A 102 27.00 0.40 8.93
C GLY A 102 26.47 -0.48 7.80
N HIS A 103 25.47 -0.06 7.02
CA HIS A 103 24.96 -0.91 5.94
C HIS A 103 25.34 -0.35 4.56
N PRO A 104 26.12 -1.10 3.76
CA PRO A 104 26.43 -0.68 2.41
C PRO A 104 25.14 -0.59 1.61
N ARG A 105 24.89 0.65 1.22
CA ARG A 105 23.91 1.14 0.26
C ARG A 105 24.13 0.38 -1.05
N GLY A 106 23.17 -0.44 -1.45
CA GLY A 106 23.20 -1.08 -2.77
C GLY A 106 23.29 -0.03 -3.87
N ARG A 107 23.59 -0.46 -5.10
CA ARG A 107 23.44 0.40 -6.28
C ARG A 107 22.51 -0.26 -7.28
N ILE A 108 21.42 0.41 -7.64
CA ILE A 108 20.62 0.03 -8.81
C ILE A 108 21.25 0.70 -10.03
N GLY A 109 21.55 -0.08 -11.07
CA GLY A 109 22.11 0.43 -12.33
C GLY A 109 23.52 1.06 -12.22
N GLY A 110 24.25 0.83 -11.12
CA GLY A 110 25.63 1.29 -10.93
C GLY A 110 25.81 2.74 -10.48
N SER A 111 24.76 3.56 -10.43
CA SER A 111 24.86 5.00 -10.10
C SER A 111 23.97 5.48 -8.95
N MET A 112 22.80 4.87 -8.72
CA MET A 112 21.88 5.31 -7.68
C MET A 112 22.14 4.54 -6.38
N ALA A 113 22.55 5.25 -5.32
CA ALA A 113 22.70 4.67 -4.00
C ALA A 113 21.32 4.38 -3.40
N VAL A 114 21.10 3.14 -2.93
CA VAL A 114 19.84 2.72 -2.33
C VAL A 114 20.04 2.21 -0.91
N THR A 115 19.04 2.44 -0.07
CA THR A 115 18.93 1.83 1.27
C THR A 115 17.75 0.87 1.26
N ASN A 116 17.83 -0.25 1.98
CA ASN A 116 16.69 -1.13 2.20
C ASN A 116 16.20 -1.06 3.65
N VAL A 117 14.91 -1.28 3.85
CA VAL A 117 14.26 -1.37 5.15
C VAL A 117 13.55 -2.70 5.21
N ASP A 118 14.01 -3.57 6.10
CA ASP A 118 13.40 -4.89 6.31
C ASP A 118 12.50 -4.86 7.54
N ILE A 119 11.26 -5.31 7.39
CA ILE A 119 10.34 -5.58 8.48
C ILE A 119 10.18 -7.10 8.56
N LEU A 120 10.57 -7.70 9.68
CA LEU A 120 10.47 -9.14 9.91
C LEU A 120 9.69 -9.40 11.21
N GLU A 121 8.52 -10.00 11.05
CA GLU A 121 7.64 -10.47 12.12
C GLU A 121 7.26 -11.93 11.86
N GLU A 122 6.68 -12.62 12.85
CA GLU A 122 6.35 -14.05 12.74
C GLU A 122 5.47 -14.38 11.52
N THR A 123 4.63 -13.44 11.09
CA THR A 123 3.66 -13.63 10.01
C THR A 123 3.90 -12.71 8.80
N ILE A 124 4.75 -11.68 8.93
CA ILE A 124 4.98 -10.69 7.88
C ILE A 124 6.48 -10.52 7.66
N TYR A 125 6.89 -10.60 6.41
CA TYR A 125 8.20 -10.13 5.97
C TYR A 125 8.01 -9.08 4.88
N SER A 126 8.68 -7.94 4.95
CA SER A 126 8.69 -6.97 3.85
C SER A 126 10.04 -6.28 3.74
N THR A 127 10.36 -5.86 2.52
CA THR A 127 11.54 -5.04 2.22
C THR A 127 11.13 -3.89 1.33
N ILE A 128 11.56 -2.67 1.67
CA ILE A 128 11.42 -1.49 0.82
C ILE A 128 12.81 -0.98 0.47
N TYR A 129 13.10 -0.87 -0.82
CA TYR A 129 14.27 -0.16 -1.34
C TYR A 129 13.93 1.29 -1.60
N GLN A 130 14.82 2.19 -1.18
CA GLN A 130 14.61 3.62 -1.24
C GLN A 130 15.86 4.32 -1.79
N ASP A 131 15.67 5.41 -2.53
CA ASP A 131 16.77 6.33 -2.85
C ASP A 131 17.34 6.91 -1.54
N ALA A 132 18.66 6.76 -1.37
CA ALA A 132 19.36 7.24 -0.18
C ALA A 132 19.41 8.78 -0.07
N SER A 133 19.10 9.52 -1.14
CA SER A 133 19.14 10.99 -1.12
C SER A 133 17.80 11.59 -0.72
N ASN A 134 16.71 11.06 -1.28
CA ASN A 134 15.38 11.66 -1.15
C ASN A 134 14.38 10.82 -0.35
N CYS A 135 14.76 9.62 0.09
CA CYS A 135 13.86 8.69 0.78
C CYS A 135 12.67 8.23 -0.10
N MET A 136 12.85 8.24 -1.41
CA MET A 136 11.81 7.84 -2.37
C MET A 136 11.76 6.32 -2.48
N PRO A 137 10.58 5.68 -2.35
CA PRO A 137 10.46 4.24 -2.59
C PRO A 137 10.78 3.93 -4.05
N LEU A 138 11.62 2.92 -4.30
CA LEU A 138 11.98 2.46 -5.64
C LEU A 138 11.39 1.09 -5.93
N PHE A 139 11.41 0.21 -4.92
CA PHE A 139 10.83 -1.12 -4.99
C PHE A 139 10.36 -1.51 -3.60
N ALA A 140 9.22 -2.18 -3.51
CA ALA A 140 8.76 -2.75 -2.26
C ALA A 140 8.25 -4.16 -2.51
N TRP A 141 8.53 -5.08 -1.60
CA TRP A 141 7.94 -6.41 -1.64
C TRP A 141 7.67 -6.92 -0.24
N GLY A 142 6.79 -7.91 -0.15
CA GLY A 142 6.53 -8.57 1.11
C GLY A 142 5.86 -9.92 0.95
N LEU A 143 5.83 -10.63 2.06
CA LEU A 143 5.27 -11.95 2.26
C LEU A 143 4.41 -11.90 3.52
N LEU A 144 3.15 -12.27 3.40
CA LEU A 144 2.27 -12.54 4.52
C LEU A 144 2.06 -14.05 4.61
N ARG A 145 2.34 -14.64 5.77
CA ARG A 145 2.09 -16.04 6.09
C ARG A 145 1.01 -16.13 7.16
N ALA A 146 -0.11 -16.74 6.81
CA ALA A 146 -1.16 -17.16 7.73
C ALA A 146 -1.34 -18.69 7.65
N PRO A 147 -1.88 -19.36 8.68
CA PRO A 147 -2.17 -20.79 8.60
C PRO A 147 -3.02 -21.13 7.38
N GLY A 148 -2.48 -21.93 6.46
CA GLY A 148 -3.16 -22.34 5.22
C GLY A 148 -3.20 -21.31 4.09
N LEU A 149 -2.54 -20.15 4.24
CA LEU A 149 -2.50 -19.08 3.23
C LEU A 149 -1.13 -18.39 3.20
N GLY A 150 -0.47 -18.43 2.05
CA GLY A 150 0.72 -17.62 1.76
C GLY A 150 0.40 -16.55 0.73
N ILE A 151 0.70 -15.29 1.02
CA ILE A 151 0.58 -14.18 0.07
C ILE A 151 1.96 -13.57 -0.13
N ALA A 152 2.37 -13.39 -1.37
CA ALA A 152 3.55 -12.62 -1.75
C ALA A 152 3.11 -11.44 -2.60
N ALA A 153 3.71 -10.27 -2.41
CA ALA A 153 3.43 -9.11 -3.23
C ALA A 153 4.71 -8.30 -3.48
N GLY A 154 4.74 -7.60 -4.60
CA GLY A 154 5.82 -6.72 -5.00
C GLY A 154 5.29 -5.55 -5.82
N ALA A 155 5.99 -4.42 -5.76
CA ALA A 155 5.70 -3.23 -6.53
C ALA A 155 6.99 -2.47 -6.87
N ASP A 156 7.19 -2.20 -8.15
CA ASP A 156 8.17 -1.24 -8.66
C ASP A 156 7.52 0.15 -8.70
N PHE A 157 8.25 1.16 -8.22
CA PHE A 157 7.82 2.56 -8.23
C PHE A 157 8.51 3.26 -9.40
N LEU A 158 7.71 3.76 -10.33
CA LEU A 158 8.12 4.30 -11.61
C LEU A 158 7.59 5.73 -11.77
N ASP A 159 8.31 6.53 -12.55
CA ASP A 159 7.90 7.89 -12.94
C ASP A 159 7.47 8.77 -11.73
N LEU A 160 8.24 8.68 -10.64
CA LEU A 160 7.97 9.45 -9.43
C LEU A 160 8.31 10.93 -9.63
N GLU A 161 7.34 11.80 -9.37
CA GLU A 161 7.46 13.24 -9.41
C GLU A 161 7.13 13.84 -8.03
N GLU A 162 7.87 14.88 -7.62
CA GLU A 162 7.59 15.61 -6.38
C GLU A 162 6.32 16.47 -6.50
N GLY A 163 5.54 16.52 -5.42
CA GLY A 163 4.32 17.31 -5.31
C GLY A 163 3.06 16.59 -5.80
N ILE A 164 1.93 17.30 -5.78
CA ILE A 164 0.64 16.82 -6.30
C ILE A 164 0.22 17.73 -7.45
N ARG A 165 0.16 17.20 -8.68
CA ARG A 165 -0.19 18.00 -9.86
C ARG A 165 -1.66 18.41 -9.86
N ASP A 166 -2.55 17.51 -9.45
CA ASP A 166 -3.99 17.75 -9.36
C ASP A 166 -4.56 17.27 -8.02
N PRO A 167 -4.75 18.16 -7.02
CA PRO A 167 -5.33 17.78 -5.73
C PRO A 167 -6.77 17.25 -5.80
N SER A 168 -7.48 17.45 -6.92
CA SER A 168 -8.86 16.99 -7.06
C SER A 168 -8.96 15.46 -7.12
N VAL A 169 -7.88 14.75 -7.40
CA VAL A 169 -7.81 13.27 -7.37
C VAL A 169 -8.22 12.69 -6.00
N PHE A 170 -8.04 13.46 -4.92
CA PHE A 170 -8.45 13.05 -3.58
C PHE A 170 -9.93 13.30 -3.28
N THR A 171 -10.68 13.91 -4.19
CA THR A 171 -12.11 14.18 -4.01
C THR A 171 -12.92 13.03 -4.59
N PRO A 172 -13.71 12.29 -3.79
CA PRO A 172 -14.55 11.23 -4.32
C PRO A 172 -15.60 11.81 -5.28
N PRO A 173 -16.01 11.04 -6.32
CA PRO A 173 -17.09 11.44 -7.21
C PRO A 173 -18.39 11.74 -6.45
N SER A 174 -19.24 12.61 -7.01
CA SER A 174 -20.49 13.05 -6.37
C SER A 174 -21.52 11.95 -6.10
N TYR A 175 -21.43 10.81 -6.78
CA TYR A 175 -22.30 9.66 -6.54
C TYR A 175 -21.85 8.77 -5.38
N CYS A 176 -20.70 9.06 -4.76
CA CYS A 176 -20.27 8.34 -3.58
C CYS A 176 -21.22 8.59 -2.40
N PRO A 177 -21.60 7.54 -1.65
CA PRO A 177 -22.55 7.69 -0.56
C PRO A 177 -21.96 8.56 0.56
N GLU A 178 -22.83 9.36 1.19
CA GLU A 178 -22.45 10.13 2.38
C GLU A 178 -22.31 9.24 3.62
N GLN A 179 -23.15 8.20 3.71
CA GLN A 179 -23.17 7.25 4.82
C GLN A 179 -22.07 6.20 4.67
N MET A 180 -21.56 5.73 5.81
CA MET A 180 -20.62 4.60 5.83
C MET A 180 -21.34 3.29 5.51
N SER A 181 -20.70 2.47 4.68
CA SER A 181 -21.07 1.07 4.53
C SER A 181 -20.82 0.35 5.86
N GLY A 182 -21.82 -0.40 6.34
CA GLY A 182 -21.68 -1.28 7.51
C GLY A 182 -20.85 -2.54 7.23
N LYS A 183 -20.26 -2.68 6.04
CA LYS A 183 -19.32 -3.76 5.73
C LYS A 183 -17.93 -3.39 6.22
N GLU A 184 -17.43 -4.18 7.16
CA GLU A 184 -16.00 -4.16 7.52
C GLU A 184 -15.15 -4.63 6.34
N ASP A 185 -13.99 -3.99 6.22
CA ASP A 185 -12.94 -4.06 5.20
C ASP A 185 -12.90 -5.27 4.24
N ASP A 186 -12.93 -4.99 2.93
CA ASP A 186 -12.25 -5.82 1.94
C ASP A 186 -10.73 -5.76 2.20
N SER A 187 -10.21 -6.86 2.74
CA SER A 187 -8.93 -7.00 3.44
C SER A 187 -7.67 -7.01 2.56
N TRP A 188 -7.80 -7.11 1.24
CA TRP A 188 -6.65 -7.38 0.37
C TRP A 188 -5.77 -6.15 0.11
N PHE A 189 -6.38 -4.97 -0.09
CA PHE A 189 -5.62 -3.73 -0.29
C PHE A 189 -5.02 -3.23 1.03
N LEU A 190 -5.74 -3.41 2.14
CA LEU A 190 -5.19 -3.15 3.46
C LEU A 190 -4.07 -4.12 3.83
N GLY A 191 -4.17 -5.39 3.41
CA GLY A 191 -3.10 -6.38 3.52
C GLY A 191 -1.79 -5.92 2.87
N LEU A 192 -1.86 -5.32 1.67
CA LEU A 192 -0.70 -4.72 1.02
C LEU A 192 -0.19 -3.50 1.79
N SER A 193 -1.08 -2.62 2.25
CA SER A 193 -0.65 -1.45 3.04
C SER A 193 -0.12 -1.81 4.44
N SER A 194 -0.59 -2.92 5.03
CA SER A 194 -0.17 -3.41 6.35
C SER A 194 1.19 -4.09 6.31
N LEU A 195 1.60 -4.65 5.15
CA LEU A 195 2.98 -5.08 4.92
C LEU A 195 3.98 -3.91 5.09
N PHE A 196 3.51 -2.67 4.99
CA PHE A 196 4.35 -1.47 5.01
C PHE A 196 4.14 -0.57 6.24
N ASN A 197 3.27 -0.94 7.20
CA ASN A 197 2.87 -0.04 8.29
C ASN A 197 3.11 -0.65 9.70
N LYS A 198 4.14 -0.15 10.40
CA LYS A 198 4.65 -0.64 11.71
C LYS A 198 3.78 -0.28 12.93
N LYS A 199 2.79 0.62 12.84
CA LYS A 199 2.13 1.18 14.05
C LYS A 199 0.83 0.53 14.49
N THR A 200 0.22 -0.37 13.73
CA THR A 200 -1.14 -0.86 14.05
C THR A 200 -1.16 -2.06 15.00
N ALA A 201 -0.04 -2.76 15.22
CA ALA A 201 -0.01 -3.97 16.05
C ALA A 201 0.15 -3.72 17.56
N LEU A 202 0.45 -2.49 18.00
CA LEU A 202 0.79 -2.19 19.40
C LEU A 202 -0.35 -1.56 20.24
N SER A 203 -1.57 -1.40 19.70
CA SER A 203 -2.67 -0.74 20.43
C SER A 203 -3.88 -1.61 20.77
N SER A 204 -3.90 -2.89 20.40
CA SER A 204 -5.02 -3.79 20.74
C SER A 204 -4.80 -4.71 21.93
N GLN A 205 -3.71 -4.55 22.70
CA GLN A 205 -3.57 -5.22 24.01
C GLN A 205 -3.89 -4.23 25.14
N SER A 206 -5.17 -3.94 25.34
CA SER A 206 -5.64 -3.44 26.64
C SER A 206 -6.00 -4.62 27.55
N SER A 207 -5.33 -4.67 28.69
CA SER A 207 -5.79 -5.20 29.97
C SER A 207 -6.28 -6.65 30.03
N SER A 208 -5.42 -7.52 30.52
CA SER A 208 -5.81 -8.52 31.52
C SER A 208 -4.74 -8.54 32.61
N PRO A 209 -5.06 -8.12 33.85
CA PRO A 209 -4.17 -8.32 34.98
C PRO A 209 -4.55 -9.65 35.61
N PHE A 210 -3.72 -10.67 35.51
CA PHE A 210 -3.86 -11.80 36.43
C PHE A 210 -2.49 -12.33 36.85
N PHE A 211 -2.36 -12.34 38.18
CA PHE A 211 -1.47 -13.05 39.08
C PHE A 211 -0.83 -14.33 38.54
#